data_AF-A0A345QNK4-F1
#
_entry.id   AF-A0A345QNK4-F1
#
_cell.length_a   1.000
_cell.length_b   1.000
_cell.length_c   1.000
_cell.angle_alpha   90.00
_cell.angle_beta   90.00
_cell.angle_gamma   90.00
#
_symmetry.space_group_name_H-M   'P 1'
#
loop_
_entity.id
_entity.type
_entity.pdbx_description
1 polymer ?
#
loop_
_entity_poly.entity_id
_entity_poly.type
_entity_poly.pdbx_seq_one_letter_code
_entity_poly.pdbx_strand_id
1 'polypeptide(L)'
;MKGRMALSFVMLLAACVPSAETGVTRRAVIAETSLPPVKVFAGEAHRISPRANSDLARDFLDLSFSLENGRALPVFTRFEGPISVTVTGTPLPTMQHDLTRLLERLRNEAGIAITQSSRGPANITIQAVTRDEIRKILPNAACFVAPNVSSLREYRKARRKDKTNWALLRERKKLAIFLPSDVSPQEARDCLHEELAQALGPLNDLYRLPNSVFNDDNVHTVLTGFDMLMLRITYAPELRTGMDRNAVAAALPGILARMNPGGARVAALRVGPTPQAWKQAIEKALGPQTSSANRRNSAARAIQIAEAEGWTDHRLAFSHYAMGRVLQSSDSVAAHSHFRTADRVYKAAPETSLHRSYVATQLAAQAVSQGDGDGALRLIAPHTQAARKAENAALLATLMMLRAEALELQTRPLEASSVRLDSLGWARYGFGPDWAVRAKLNEVASLNPRKG
;
A
#
# COMPACT_ATOMS: atom_id res chain seq x y z
N MET A 1 -5.64 -25.54 17.37
CA MET A 1 -4.46 -24.65 17.24
C MET A 1 -4.47 -23.95 15.88
N LYS A 2 -4.81 -22.66 15.84
CA LYS A 2 -4.96 -21.87 14.60
C LYS A 2 -3.63 -21.17 14.28
N GLY A 3 -2.73 -21.84 13.54
CA GLY A 3 -1.59 -21.16 12.92
C GLY A 3 -2.07 -20.32 11.74
N ARG A 4 -2.25 -19.02 11.95
CA ARG A 4 -2.59 -18.04 10.91
C ARG A 4 -1.31 -17.37 10.42
N MET A 5 -1.09 -17.46 9.11
CA MET A 5 0.03 -16.88 8.36
C MET A 5 -0.05 -15.35 8.33
N ALA A 6 1.08 -14.72 7.98
CA ALA A 6 1.12 -13.33 7.50
C ALA A 6 0.04 -13.19 6.42
N LEU A 7 -0.93 -12.34 6.69
CA LEU A 7 -2.16 -12.25 5.92
C LEU A 7 -2.35 -10.77 5.70
N SER A 8 -1.56 -10.22 4.78
CA SER A 8 -1.65 -8.84 4.32
C SER A 8 -3.11 -8.55 3.98
N PHE A 9 -3.77 -7.85 4.91
CA PHE A 9 -5.13 -7.38 4.73
C PHE A 9 -5.00 -6.18 3.80
N VAL A 10 -5.05 -6.42 2.50
CA VAL A 10 -5.16 -5.34 1.52
C VAL A 10 -6.51 -4.69 1.73
N MET A 11 -6.52 -3.59 2.50
CA MET A 11 -7.62 -2.65 2.46
C MET A 11 -7.52 -1.95 1.13
N LEU A 12 -8.39 -2.36 0.20
CA LEU A 12 -8.63 -1.63 -1.03
C LEU A 12 -9.16 -0.24 -0.67
N LEU A 13 -8.26 0.72 -0.43
CA LEU A 13 -8.58 2.15 -0.45
C LEU A 13 -9.07 2.58 -1.84
N ALA A 14 -8.81 1.75 -2.85
CA ALA A 14 -9.51 1.72 -4.13
C ALA A 14 -10.87 1.01 -4.01
N ALA A 15 -11.91 1.82 -3.78
CA ALA A 15 -13.31 1.54 -4.10
C ALA A 15 -14.07 0.51 -3.24
N CYS A 16 -14.98 1.01 -2.39
CA CYS A 16 -16.31 0.43 -2.36
C CYS A 16 -17.02 0.92 -3.62
N VAL A 17 -16.97 0.14 -4.69
CA VAL A 17 -17.96 0.21 -5.77
C VAL A 17 -19.25 -0.35 -5.18
N PRO A 18 -20.35 0.43 -5.02
CA PRO A 18 -21.66 -0.18 -4.85
C PRO A 18 -21.95 -0.92 -6.15
N SER A 19 -22.28 -2.21 -6.07
CA SER A 19 -22.88 -2.91 -7.20
C SER A 19 -24.17 -2.17 -7.58
N ALA A 20 -24.12 -1.37 -8.64
CA ALA A 20 -25.31 -0.78 -9.20
C ALA A 20 -26.08 -1.90 -9.91
N GLU A 21 -27.22 -2.28 -9.32
CA GLU A 21 -28.22 -3.09 -9.99
C GLU A 21 -28.65 -2.38 -11.28
N THR A 22 -28.77 -3.19 -12.33
CA THR A 22 -29.11 -2.79 -13.69
C THR A 22 -30.49 -2.14 -13.74
N GLY A 23 -30.54 -0.84 -14.08
CA GLY A 23 -31.80 -0.16 -14.37
C GLY A 23 -31.60 1.23 -14.98
N VAL A 24 -32.06 1.37 -16.23
CA VAL A 24 -32.53 2.61 -16.91
C VAL A 24 -31.51 3.45 -17.71
N THR A 25 -31.55 3.21 -19.03
CA THR A 25 -31.55 4.14 -20.18
C THR A 25 -31.34 5.66 -19.96
N ARG A 26 -30.22 6.23 -20.45
CA ARG A 26 -30.07 6.98 -21.74
C ARG A 26 -28.70 7.69 -21.78
N ARG A 27 -27.97 7.36 -22.85
CA ARG A 27 -26.69 7.86 -23.39
C ARG A 27 -26.20 9.25 -22.97
N ALA A 28 -25.02 9.28 -22.35
CA ALA A 28 -23.93 10.14 -22.79
C ALA A 28 -22.96 9.27 -23.62
N VAL A 29 -22.88 9.52 -24.93
CA VAL A 29 -21.94 8.83 -25.82
C VAL A 29 -20.55 9.40 -25.53
N ILE A 30 -19.82 8.78 -24.60
CA ILE A 30 -18.36 8.83 -24.66
C ILE A 30 -18.02 8.06 -25.94
N ALA A 31 -17.63 8.79 -26.99
CA ALA A 31 -17.26 8.22 -28.28
C ALA A 31 -16.41 6.95 -28.09
N GLU A 32 -16.66 5.94 -28.92
CA GLU A 32 -15.92 4.67 -29.06
C GLU A 32 -14.48 4.89 -29.54
N THR A 33 -13.78 5.85 -28.94
CA THR A 33 -12.35 6.03 -29.09
C THR A 33 -11.65 5.03 -28.18
N SER A 34 -10.67 4.32 -28.75
CA SER A 34 -9.78 3.47 -27.96
C SER A 34 -9.13 4.33 -26.88
N LEU A 35 -9.17 3.86 -25.63
CA LEU A 35 -8.48 4.57 -24.54
C LEU A 35 -6.99 4.67 -24.89
N PRO A 36 -6.30 5.77 -24.51
CA PRO A 36 -4.89 5.93 -24.80
C PRO A 36 -4.08 4.77 -24.19
N PRO A 37 -2.88 4.47 -24.71
CA PRO A 37 -2.00 3.45 -24.14
C PRO A 37 -1.78 3.62 -22.63
N VAL A 38 -1.60 2.50 -21.94
CA VAL A 38 -1.26 2.51 -20.51
C VAL A 38 0.06 3.27 -20.28
N LYS A 39 0.08 4.16 -19.29
CA LYS A 39 1.31 4.85 -18.85
C LYS A 39 2.01 4.01 -17.78
N VAL A 40 3.34 4.06 -17.76
CA VAL A 40 4.18 3.44 -16.73
C VAL A 40 5.08 4.50 -16.10
N PHE A 41 5.53 4.27 -14.87
CA PHE A 41 6.44 5.19 -14.19
C PHE A 41 7.89 4.94 -14.64
N ALA A 42 8.61 6.02 -14.97
CA ALA A 42 10.05 5.95 -15.29
C ALA A 42 10.92 5.72 -14.04
N GLY A 43 10.38 5.99 -12.85
CA GLY A 43 11.05 5.81 -11.56
C GLY A 43 11.73 7.05 -11.01
N GLU A 44 11.56 7.25 -9.71
CA GLU A 44 12.30 8.24 -8.93
C GLU A 44 12.93 7.55 -7.72
N ALA A 45 14.20 7.84 -7.44
CA ALA A 45 14.83 7.37 -6.21
C ALA A 45 14.21 8.09 -5.00
N HIS A 46 13.63 7.34 -4.08
CA HIS A 46 13.07 7.89 -2.84
C HIS A 46 14.20 8.22 -1.87
N ARG A 47 14.37 9.50 -1.55
CA ARG A 47 15.34 9.92 -0.53
C ARG A 47 14.93 9.40 0.84
N ILE A 48 15.91 8.90 1.60
CA ILE A 48 15.73 8.53 3.00
C ILE A 48 15.40 9.81 3.78
N SER A 49 14.25 9.83 4.44
CA SER A 49 13.91 10.91 5.38
C SER A 49 14.77 10.78 6.64
N PRO A 50 15.35 11.87 7.18
CA PRO A 50 16.11 11.81 8.42
C PRO A 50 15.29 11.20 9.55
N ARG A 51 15.81 10.14 10.17
CA ARG A 51 15.18 9.46 11.32
C ARG A 51 16.23 9.15 12.38
N ALA A 52 15.82 9.15 13.64
CA ALA A 52 16.68 8.80 14.76
C ALA A 52 17.12 7.34 14.67
N ASN A 53 18.40 7.07 14.92
CA ASN A 53 18.92 5.70 14.90
C ASN A 53 18.23 4.80 15.94
N SER A 54 17.84 5.35 17.09
CA SER A 54 17.09 4.58 18.10
C SER A 54 15.69 4.16 17.63
N ASP A 55 14.99 5.01 16.87
CA ASP A 55 13.68 4.64 16.31
C ASP A 55 13.84 3.60 15.21
N LEU A 56 14.83 3.77 14.32
CA LEU A 56 15.14 2.80 13.27
C LEU A 56 15.51 1.43 13.86
N ALA A 57 16.30 1.40 14.94
CA ALA A 57 16.69 0.15 15.60
C ALA A 57 15.47 -0.57 16.19
N ARG A 58 14.58 0.16 16.89
CA ARG A 58 13.31 -0.38 17.41
C ARG A 58 12.46 -0.95 16.28
N ASP A 59 12.25 -0.16 15.23
CA ASP A 59 11.36 -0.53 14.14
C ASP A 59 11.91 -1.73 13.35
N PHE A 60 13.24 -1.79 13.12
CA PHE A 60 13.88 -2.96 12.53
C PHE A 60 13.64 -4.25 13.35
N LEU A 61 13.78 -4.19 14.67
CA LEU A 61 13.55 -5.33 15.54
C LEU A 61 12.08 -5.78 15.49
N ASP A 62 11.14 -4.84 15.52
CA ASP A 62 9.71 -5.17 15.52
C ASP A 62 9.23 -5.67 14.15
N LEU A 63 9.86 -5.21 13.06
CA LEU A 63 9.66 -5.72 11.70
C LEU A 63 10.22 -7.14 11.50
N SER A 64 11.32 -7.47 12.17
CA SER A 64 12.08 -8.71 11.92
C SER A 64 11.78 -9.85 12.89
N PHE A 65 11.31 -9.53 14.11
CA PHE A 65 11.14 -10.51 15.20
C PHE A 65 9.70 -10.74 15.63
N SER A 66 8.72 -10.23 14.90
CA SER A 66 7.29 -10.45 15.16
C SER A 66 6.55 -10.71 13.86
N LEU A 67 5.42 -11.41 13.96
CA LEU A 67 4.42 -11.48 12.91
C LEU A 67 3.28 -10.50 13.22
N GLU A 68 2.48 -10.17 12.21
CA GLU A 68 1.31 -9.26 12.33
C GLU A 68 0.36 -9.63 13.48
N ASN A 69 0.22 -10.93 13.76
CA ASN A 69 -0.63 -11.45 14.83
C ASN A 69 0.01 -11.38 16.23
N GLY A 70 1.17 -10.74 16.37
CA GLY A 70 1.93 -10.60 17.60
C GLY A 70 2.80 -11.82 17.97
N ARG A 71 2.80 -12.88 17.15
CA ARG A 71 3.65 -14.04 17.41
C ARG A 71 5.11 -13.68 17.18
N ALA A 72 5.93 -13.89 18.21
CA ALA A 72 7.37 -13.68 18.11
C ALA A 72 8.03 -14.68 17.14
N LEU A 73 9.03 -14.21 16.42
CA LEU A 73 9.97 -15.02 15.65
C LEU A 73 11.22 -15.23 16.51
N PRO A 74 11.67 -16.47 16.75
CA PRO A 74 12.75 -16.71 17.70
C PRO A 74 14.13 -16.35 17.17
N VAL A 75 14.30 -16.31 15.85
CA VAL A 75 15.58 -16.05 15.18
C VAL A 75 15.38 -15.15 13.96
N PHE A 76 16.39 -14.34 13.68
CA PHE A 76 16.52 -13.60 12.44
C PHE A 76 16.76 -14.56 11.28
N THR A 77 16.12 -14.32 10.13
CA THR A 77 16.32 -15.11 8.91
C THR A 77 16.39 -14.22 7.69
N ARG A 78 17.38 -14.47 6.84
CA ARG A 78 17.55 -13.86 5.51
C ARG A 78 18.09 -14.91 4.55
N PHE A 79 18.28 -14.55 3.28
CA PHE A 79 19.12 -15.34 2.38
C PHE A 79 20.61 -15.07 2.67
N GLU A 80 21.42 -16.11 2.84
CA GLU A 80 22.87 -15.97 3.12
C GLU A 80 23.75 -15.93 1.85
N GLY A 81 23.17 -16.15 0.67
CA GLY A 81 23.89 -16.14 -0.62
C GLY A 81 23.21 -15.26 -1.67
N PRO A 82 23.73 -15.23 -2.90
CA PRO A 82 23.10 -14.54 -4.03
C PRO A 82 21.65 -15.00 -4.22
N ILE A 83 20.77 -14.05 -4.50
CA ILE A 83 19.33 -14.29 -4.55
C ILE A 83 18.90 -14.34 -6.00
N SER A 84 18.30 -15.46 -6.39
CA SER A 84 17.69 -15.62 -7.70
C SER A 84 16.16 -15.56 -7.60
N VAL A 85 15.54 -14.91 -8.59
CA VAL A 85 14.08 -14.80 -8.75
C VAL A 85 13.67 -15.41 -10.08
N THR A 86 12.59 -16.18 -10.12
CA THR A 86 11.97 -16.64 -11.38
C THR A 86 10.47 -16.35 -11.39
N VAL A 87 9.91 -16.16 -12.58
CA VAL A 87 8.48 -15.89 -12.78
C VAL A 87 7.84 -17.08 -13.49
N THR A 88 6.69 -17.52 -13.00
CA THR A 88 5.92 -18.65 -13.56
C THR A 88 4.44 -18.29 -13.67
N GLY A 89 3.69 -19.08 -14.45
CA GLY A 89 2.28 -18.79 -14.74
C GLY A 89 2.12 -17.81 -15.90
N THR A 90 1.01 -17.07 -15.92
CA THR A 90 0.69 -16.08 -16.95
C THR A 90 0.66 -14.69 -16.31
N PRO A 91 1.81 -14.01 -16.19
CA PRO A 91 1.86 -12.68 -15.58
C PRO A 91 1.17 -11.62 -16.45
N LEU A 92 0.78 -10.51 -15.83
CA LEU A 92 0.28 -9.32 -16.55
C LEU A 92 1.38 -8.76 -17.48
N PRO A 93 1.02 -8.17 -18.63
CA PRO A 93 2.01 -7.62 -19.57
C PRO A 93 2.97 -6.58 -18.96
N THR A 94 2.51 -5.79 -17.99
CA THR A 94 3.33 -4.77 -17.30
C THR A 94 4.27 -5.35 -16.24
N MET A 95 4.01 -6.58 -15.76
CA MET A 95 4.69 -7.14 -14.60
C MET A 95 6.18 -7.31 -14.80
N GLN A 96 6.64 -7.67 -16.01
CA GLN A 96 8.07 -7.84 -16.28
C GLN A 96 8.82 -6.50 -16.21
N HIS A 97 8.20 -5.40 -16.65
CA HIS A 97 8.77 -4.07 -16.50
C HIS A 97 8.87 -3.69 -15.01
N ASP A 98 7.78 -3.87 -14.26
CA ASP A 98 7.72 -3.54 -12.83
C ASP A 98 8.72 -4.36 -12.00
N LEU A 99 8.85 -5.67 -12.28
CA LEU A 99 9.84 -6.53 -11.65
C LEU A 99 11.27 -6.10 -11.97
N THR A 100 11.56 -5.81 -13.25
CA THR A 100 12.92 -5.39 -13.65
C THR A 100 13.34 -4.14 -12.88
N ARG A 101 12.46 -3.14 -12.79
CA ARG A 101 12.68 -1.92 -12.02
C ARG A 101 12.86 -2.19 -10.53
N LEU A 102 12.01 -3.01 -9.93
CA LEU A 102 12.13 -3.35 -8.50
C LEU A 102 13.47 -4.03 -8.20
N LEU A 103 13.89 -4.99 -9.03
CA LEU A 103 15.17 -5.66 -8.87
C LEU A 103 16.36 -4.71 -9.04
N GLU A 104 16.30 -3.75 -9.97
CA GLU A 104 17.30 -2.69 -10.10
C GLU A 104 17.39 -1.82 -8.85
N ARG A 105 16.24 -1.41 -8.31
CA ARG A 105 16.20 -0.62 -7.07
C ARG A 105 16.75 -1.40 -5.87
N LEU A 106 16.41 -2.68 -5.72
CA LEU A 106 16.94 -3.52 -4.64
C LEU A 106 18.47 -3.66 -4.71
N ARG A 107 19.04 -3.74 -5.93
CA ARG A 107 20.50 -3.73 -6.12
C ARG A 107 21.10 -2.37 -5.80
N ASN A 108 20.54 -1.29 -6.34
CA ASN A 108 21.16 0.04 -6.31
C ASN A 108 20.93 0.79 -4.98
N GLU A 109 19.74 0.67 -4.39
CA GLU A 109 19.36 1.40 -3.17
C GLU A 109 19.65 0.57 -1.90
N ALA A 110 19.31 -0.73 -1.92
CA ALA A 110 19.48 -1.62 -0.76
C ALA A 110 20.77 -2.45 -0.79
N GLY A 111 21.50 -2.48 -1.91
CA GLY A 111 22.76 -3.22 -2.02
C GLY A 111 22.58 -4.75 -2.03
N ILE A 112 21.40 -5.25 -2.37
CA ILE A 112 21.09 -6.68 -2.33
C ILE A 112 21.48 -7.33 -3.66
N ALA A 113 22.30 -8.37 -3.61
CA ALA A 113 22.68 -9.16 -4.78
C ALA A 113 21.49 -10.05 -5.25
N ILE A 114 20.58 -9.45 -6.01
CA ILE A 114 19.38 -10.10 -6.52
C ILE A 114 19.27 -10.03 -8.04
N THR A 115 19.02 -11.16 -8.68
CA THR A 115 18.92 -11.29 -10.14
C THR A 115 17.71 -12.13 -10.55
N GLN A 116 17.14 -11.83 -11.71
CA GLN A 116 16.13 -12.68 -12.32
C GLN A 116 16.82 -13.78 -13.12
N SER A 117 16.44 -15.04 -12.87
CA SER A 117 16.87 -16.18 -13.68
C SER A 117 15.81 -16.53 -14.72
N SER A 118 16.26 -16.72 -15.96
CA SER A 118 15.45 -17.22 -17.07
C SER A 118 15.46 -18.75 -17.16
N ARG A 119 16.29 -19.45 -16.36
CA ARG A 119 16.44 -20.92 -16.39
C ARG A 119 16.61 -21.51 -15.00
N GLY A 120 15.94 -22.65 -14.76
CA GLY A 120 16.15 -23.46 -13.56
C GLY A 120 15.46 -22.94 -12.28
N PRO A 121 15.58 -23.71 -11.17
CA PRO A 121 14.99 -23.34 -9.90
C PRO A 121 15.68 -22.09 -9.32
N ALA A 122 14.88 -21.17 -8.79
CA ALA A 122 15.35 -19.95 -8.14
C ALA A 122 15.06 -19.99 -6.63
N ASN A 123 15.71 -19.11 -5.87
CA ASN A 123 15.45 -18.93 -4.44
C ASN A 123 14.03 -18.43 -4.18
N ILE A 124 13.53 -17.54 -5.06
CA ILE A 124 12.19 -16.98 -4.99
C ILE A 124 11.46 -17.31 -6.28
N THR A 125 10.32 -17.99 -6.18
CA THR A 125 9.40 -18.20 -7.31
C THR A 125 8.23 -17.25 -7.19
N ILE A 126 8.13 -16.28 -8.11
CA ILE A 126 6.93 -15.47 -8.26
C ILE A 126 5.99 -16.23 -9.20
N GLN A 127 4.85 -16.68 -8.69
CA GLN A 127 3.84 -17.36 -9.47
C GLN A 127 2.63 -16.45 -9.68
N ALA A 128 2.38 -16.11 -10.95
CA ALA A 128 1.15 -15.46 -11.37
C ALA A 128 -0.01 -16.47 -11.33
N VAL A 129 -1.06 -16.15 -10.57
CA VAL A 129 -2.25 -16.98 -10.33
C VAL A 129 -3.49 -16.09 -10.34
N THR A 130 -4.69 -16.65 -10.48
CA THR A 130 -5.90 -15.79 -10.40
C THR A 130 -6.24 -15.44 -8.94
N ARG A 131 -6.91 -14.30 -8.73
CA ARG A 131 -7.41 -13.90 -7.41
C ARG A 131 -8.33 -14.97 -6.80
N ASP A 132 -9.13 -15.64 -7.62
CA ASP A 132 -9.99 -16.74 -7.18
C ASP A 132 -9.19 -17.96 -6.68
N GLU A 133 -8.06 -18.27 -7.32
CA GLU A 133 -7.18 -19.35 -6.86
C GLU A 133 -6.54 -19.05 -5.51
N ILE A 134 -6.21 -17.78 -5.24
CA ILE A 134 -5.72 -17.30 -3.94
C ILE A 134 -6.84 -17.41 -2.90
N ARG A 135 -8.01 -16.84 -3.18
CA ARG A 135 -9.16 -16.80 -2.25
C ARG A 135 -9.67 -18.17 -1.82
N LYS A 136 -9.61 -19.17 -2.71
CA LYS A 136 -9.92 -20.57 -2.37
C LYS A 136 -9.04 -21.12 -1.23
N ILE A 137 -7.86 -20.55 -1.03
CA ILE A 137 -6.93 -20.97 0.01
C ILE A 137 -6.92 -19.97 1.17
N LEU A 138 -6.76 -18.69 0.88
CA LEU A 138 -6.69 -17.58 1.82
C LEU A 138 -7.77 -16.55 1.44
N PRO A 139 -9.00 -16.66 1.97
CA PRO A 139 -10.15 -15.86 1.52
C PRO A 139 -9.96 -14.34 1.59
N ASN A 140 -9.14 -13.86 2.52
CA ASN A 140 -8.93 -12.43 2.75
C ASN A 140 -7.59 -11.91 2.18
N ALA A 141 -6.80 -12.76 1.51
CA ALA A 141 -5.51 -12.35 0.96
C ALA A 141 -5.66 -11.91 -0.50
N ALA A 142 -5.01 -10.80 -0.87
CA ALA A 142 -4.88 -10.38 -2.27
C ALA A 142 -3.69 -11.07 -2.95
N CYS A 143 -2.58 -11.15 -2.23
CA CYS A 143 -1.34 -11.83 -2.53
C CYS A 143 -0.79 -12.43 -1.22
N PHE A 144 0.22 -13.30 -1.32
CA PHE A 144 0.94 -13.80 -0.14
C PHE A 144 2.28 -14.42 -0.51
N VAL A 145 3.22 -14.36 0.43
CA VAL A 145 4.49 -15.08 0.40
C VAL A 145 4.46 -16.30 1.33
N ALA A 146 5.04 -17.42 0.88
CA ALA A 146 5.14 -18.65 1.65
C ALA A 146 6.55 -19.27 1.61
N PRO A 147 7.08 -19.77 2.75
CA PRO A 147 8.38 -20.41 2.77
C PRO A 147 8.32 -21.87 2.33
N ASN A 148 9.47 -22.37 1.86
CA ASN A 148 9.76 -23.78 1.54
C ASN A 148 8.91 -24.41 0.43
N VAL A 149 8.27 -23.60 -0.41
CA VAL A 149 7.47 -24.05 -1.56
C VAL A 149 7.84 -23.21 -2.80
N SER A 150 7.55 -23.74 -3.99
CA SER A 150 7.75 -23.03 -5.26
C SER A 150 6.47 -22.88 -6.09
N SER A 151 5.34 -23.45 -5.65
CA SER A 151 4.07 -23.32 -6.38
C SER A 151 2.85 -23.39 -5.47
N LEU A 152 1.72 -22.89 -5.96
CA LEU A 152 0.45 -22.85 -5.25
C LEU A 152 -0.05 -24.27 -4.96
N ARG A 153 0.23 -25.19 -5.88
CA ARG A 153 -0.04 -26.63 -5.71
C ARG A 153 0.76 -27.24 -4.56
N GLU A 154 2.05 -26.93 -4.46
CA GLU A 154 2.87 -27.37 -3.33
C GLU A 154 2.39 -26.77 -2.01
N TYR A 155 2.10 -25.46 -2.04
CA TYR A 155 1.56 -24.76 -0.89
C TYR A 155 0.27 -25.38 -0.40
N ARG A 156 -0.71 -25.67 -1.28
CA ARG A 156 -1.97 -26.37 -0.91
C ARG A 156 -1.72 -27.69 -0.15
N LYS A 157 -0.72 -28.48 -0.58
CA LYS A 157 -0.34 -29.76 0.07
C LYS A 157 0.42 -29.59 1.39
N ALA A 158 1.12 -28.48 1.56
CA ALA A 158 1.96 -28.17 2.71
C ALA A 158 1.31 -27.21 3.72
N ARG A 159 0.15 -26.64 3.37
CA ARG A 159 -0.60 -25.70 4.20
C ARG A 159 -0.92 -26.34 5.54
N ARG A 160 -0.77 -25.58 6.63
CA ARG A 160 -0.96 -26.02 8.03
C ARG A 160 0.07 -27.04 8.54
N LYS A 161 1.12 -27.33 7.76
CA LYS A 161 2.29 -28.09 8.22
C LYS A 161 3.41 -27.14 8.61
N ASP A 162 4.33 -27.63 9.43
CA ASP A 162 5.49 -26.85 9.91
C ASP A 162 6.34 -26.30 8.77
N LYS A 163 6.38 -27.02 7.64
CA LYS A 163 7.08 -26.63 6.41
C LYS A 163 6.77 -25.19 5.96
N THR A 164 5.53 -24.73 6.10
CA THR A 164 5.10 -23.39 5.64
C THR A 164 4.93 -22.40 6.79
N ASN A 165 5.36 -22.73 8.01
CA ASN A 165 5.18 -21.91 9.20
C ASN A 165 6.38 -20.97 9.42
N TRP A 166 6.19 -19.67 9.21
CA TRP A 166 7.22 -18.65 9.36
C TRP A 166 7.96 -18.68 10.70
N ALA A 167 7.26 -18.89 11.81
CA ALA A 167 7.89 -18.94 13.14
C ALA A 167 8.77 -20.18 13.37
N LEU A 168 8.61 -21.22 12.55
CA LEU A 168 9.46 -22.41 12.56
C LEU A 168 10.58 -22.33 11.51
N LEU A 169 10.57 -21.30 10.65
CA LEU A 169 11.64 -21.08 9.70
C LEU A 169 12.93 -20.76 10.45
N ARG A 170 14.03 -21.39 10.03
CA ARG A 170 15.38 -21.16 10.59
C ARG A 170 16.34 -20.62 9.55
N GLU A 171 16.02 -20.74 8.27
CA GLU A 171 16.83 -20.28 7.17
C GLU A 171 15.95 -20.04 5.94
N ARG A 172 16.24 -18.98 5.16
CA ARG A 172 15.56 -18.74 3.87
C ARG A 172 16.38 -19.36 2.74
N LYS A 173 15.86 -20.46 2.17
CA LYS A 173 16.43 -21.10 0.96
C LYS A 173 15.54 -20.99 -0.26
N LYS A 174 14.25 -21.14 -0.03
CA LYS A 174 13.21 -21.28 -1.05
C LYS A 174 11.93 -20.63 -0.57
N LEU A 175 11.41 -19.69 -1.34
CA LEU A 175 10.13 -19.02 -1.10
C LEU A 175 9.32 -18.94 -2.38
N ALA A 176 8.00 -18.89 -2.24
CA ALA A 176 7.09 -18.57 -3.32
C ALA A 176 6.27 -17.32 -2.98
N ILE A 177 6.09 -16.46 -3.97
CA ILE A 177 5.20 -15.31 -3.94
C ILE A 177 4.06 -15.60 -4.90
N PHE A 178 2.81 -15.46 -4.45
CA PHE A 178 1.63 -15.67 -5.27
C PHE A 178 0.98 -14.33 -5.59
N LEU A 179 1.06 -13.91 -6.85
CA LEU A 179 0.54 -12.63 -7.30
C LEU A 179 -0.70 -12.83 -8.17
N PRO A 180 -1.75 -12.01 -7.97
CA PRO A 180 -2.93 -12.05 -8.81
C PRO A 180 -2.60 -11.56 -10.23
N SER A 181 -3.03 -12.30 -11.25
CA SER A 181 -2.81 -11.99 -12.67
C SER A 181 -4.02 -11.36 -13.37
N ASP A 182 -5.13 -11.20 -12.64
CA ASP A 182 -6.45 -10.74 -13.09
C ASP A 182 -6.88 -9.45 -12.39
N VAL A 183 -5.90 -8.58 -12.10
CA VAL A 183 -6.07 -7.30 -11.37
C VAL A 183 -5.43 -6.12 -12.12
N SER A 184 -5.54 -4.91 -11.59
CA SER A 184 -4.88 -3.76 -12.21
C SER A 184 -3.35 -3.89 -12.18
N PRO A 185 -2.63 -3.32 -13.17
CA PRO A 185 -1.17 -3.25 -13.14
C PRO A 185 -0.61 -2.73 -11.82
N GLN A 186 -1.21 -1.67 -11.28
CA GLN A 186 -0.84 -1.13 -9.99
C GLN A 186 -1.03 -2.15 -8.86
N GLU A 187 -2.19 -2.79 -8.73
CA GLU A 187 -2.42 -3.74 -7.64
C GLU A 187 -1.43 -4.92 -7.68
N ALA A 188 -1.13 -5.45 -8.86
CA ALA A 188 -0.13 -6.49 -9.02
C ALA A 188 1.28 -6.02 -8.64
N ARG A 189 1.65 -4.78 -9.01
CA ARG A 189 2.92 -4.16 -8.61
C ARG A 189 2.98 -3.93 -7.11
N ASP A 190 1.90 -3.44 -6.50
CA ASP A 190 1.83 -3.14 -5.08
C ASP A 190 2.11 -4.42 -4.27
N CYS A 191 1.43 -5.51 -4.62
CA CYS A 191 1.73 -6.85 -4.10
C CYS A 191 3.17 -7.30 -4.39
N LEU A 192 3.69 -7.05 -5.60
CA LEU A 192 5.05 -7.44 -5.94
C LEU A 192 6.09 -6.76 -5.03
N HIS A 193 5.90 -5.48 -4.70
CA HIS A 193 6.80 -4.74 -3.81
C HIS A 193 6.76 -5.29 -2.38
N GLU A 194 5.57 -5.47 -1.84
CA GLU A 194 5.38 -5.96 -0.46
C GLU A 194 5.92 -7.38 -0.31
N GLU A 195 5.44 -8.31 -1.12
CA GLU A 195 5.72 -9.74 -0.97
C GLU A 195 7.19 -10.06 -1.25
N LEU A 196 7.83 -9.34 -2.20
CA LEU A 196 9.25 -9.51 -2.44
C LEU A 196 10.09 -8.96 -1.28
N ALA A 197 9.72 -7.81 -0.71
CA ALA A 197 10.41 -7.28 0.46
C ALA A 197 10.23 -8.20 1.68
N GLN A 198 9.03 -8.75 1.88
CA GLN A 198 8.76 -9.72 2.93
C GLN A 198 9.51 -11.04 2.71
N ALA A 199 9.67 -11.48 1.46
CA ALA A 199 10.49 -12.63 1.11
C ALA A 199 11.98 -12.44 1.45
N LEU A 200 12.46 -11.20 1.52
CA LEU A 200 13.86 -10.88 1.81
C LEU A 200 14.19 -10.78 3.31
N GLY A 201 13.33 -10.20 4.15
CA GLY A 201 13.74 -9.90 5.54
C GLY A 201 12.64 -9.59 6.56
N PRO A 202 11.93 -8.45 6.47
CA PRO A 202 10.80 -8.16 7.37
C PRO A 202 9.62 -9.11 7.15
N LEU A 203 8.82 -9.38 8.19
CA LEU A 203 7.59 -10.19 8.08
C LEU A 203 6.41 -9.60 8.85
N ASN A 204 6.59 -8.42 9.42
CA ASN A 204 5.58 -7.72 10.18
C ASN A 204 5.23 -6.42 9.48
N ASP A 205 4.03 -5.94 9.77
CA ASP A 205 3.55 -4.64 9.38
C ASP A 205 3.17 -3.81 10.60
N LEU A 206 3.56 -2.54 10.55
CA LEU A 206 3.52 -1.61 11.67
C LEU A 206 2.79 -0.34 11.25
N TYR A 207 1.55 -0.20 11.71
CA TYR A 207 0.75 1.02 11.55
C TYR A 207 1.43 2.32 11.99
N ARG A 208 2.52 2.28 12.76
CA ARG A 208 3.26 3.48 13.18
C ARG A 208 4.29 3.96 12.15
N LEU A 209 4.39 3.32 10.98
CA LEU A 209 5.36 3.65 9.94
C LEU A 209 4.70 4.40 8.78
N PRO A 210 4.47 5.73 8.88
CA PRO A 210 3.67 6.48 7.89
C PRO A 210 4.29 6.55 6.49
N ASN A 211 5.56 6.21 6.30
CA ASN A 211 6.25 6.27 5.01
C ASN A 211 6.97 4.95 4.76
N SER A 212 6.20 3.87 4.65
CA SER A 212 6.68 2.50 4.51
C SER A 212 5.59 1.64 3.85
N VAL A 213 6.01 0.70 3.00
CA VAL A 213 5.13 -0.38 2.53
C VAL A 213 4.75 -1.32 3.68
N PHE A 214 5.59 -1.44 4.71
CA PHE A 214 5.31 -2.23 5.92
C PHE A 214 4.33 -1.55 6.87
N ASN A 215 3.38 -0.78 6.34
CA ASN A 215 2.32 -0.15 7.09
C ASN A 215 0.99 -0.68 6.58
N ASP A 216 0.23 -1.29 7.49
CA ASP A 216 -1.10 -1.88 7.26
C ASP A 216 -2.16 -0.90 6.72
N ASP A 217 -1.88 0.41 6.65
CA ASP A 217 -2.79 1.39 6.05
C ASP A 217 -2.85 1.36 4.51
N ASN A 218 -1.94 0.63 3.84
CA ASN A 218 -1.89 0.46 2.38
C ASN A 218 -1.77 1.78 1.58
N VAL A 219 -1.24 2.86 2.19
CA VAL A 219 -1.10 4.16 1.51
C VAL A 219 0.13 4.21 0.60
N HIS A 220 1.24 3.63 1.06
CA HIS A 220 2.48 3.51 0.28
C HIS A 220 2.49 2.18 -0.45
N THR A 221 2.60 2.22 -1.78
CA THR A 221 2.45 1.01 -2.59
C THR A 221 3.71 0.62 -3.37
N VAL A 222 4.78 1.42 -3.21
CA VAL A 222 6.13 1.10 -3.69
C VAL A 222 7.11 1.30 -2.54
N LEU A 223 8.13 0.45 -2.48
CA LEU A 223 9.19 0.51 -1.46
C LEU A 223 9.78 1.91 -1.40
N THR A 224 9.75 2.48 -0.20
CA THR A 224 10.20 3.83 0.13
C THR A 224 11.69 3.82 0.50
N GLY A 225 12.28 5.00 0.72
CA GLY A 225 13.64 5.08 1.25
C GLY A 225 13.79 4.45 2.64
N PHE A 226 12.74 4.43 3.46
CA PHE A 226 12.75 3.71 4.74
C PHE A 226 12.84 2.20 4.51
N ASP A 227 12.02 1.65 3.62
CA ASP A 227 11.98 0.22 3.34
C ASP A 227 13.32 -0.28 2.77
N MET A 228 13.91 0.49 1.85
CA MET A 228 15.23 0.20 1.30
C MET A 228 16.33 0.22 2.37
N LEU A 229 16.25 1.14 3.35
CA LEU A 229 17.18 1.15 4.48
C LEU A 229 16.98 -0.10 5.37
N MET A 230 15.74 -0.50 5.66
CA MET A 230 15.47 -1.71 6.45
C MET A 230 16.01 -2.97 5.77
N LEU A 231 15.83 -3.08 4.45
CA LEU A 231 16.40 -4.16 3.66
C LEU A 231 17.93 -4.10 3.63
N ARG A 232 18.54 -2.92 3.50
CA ARG A 232 19.99 -2.75 3.56
C ARG A 232 20.56 -3.18 4.93
N ILE A 233 19.89 -2.86 6.03
CA ILE A 233 20.25 -3.30 7.38
C ILE A 233 20.12 -4.83 7.48
N THR A 234 19.02 -5.40 6.96
CA THR A 234 18.80 -6.87 6.91
C THR A 234 20.00 -7.59 6.30
N TYR A 235 20.63 -7.01 5.29
CA TYR A 235 21.78 -7.60 4.59
C TYR A 235 23.15 -7.08 5.06
N ALA A 236 23.22 -6.35 6.16
CA ALA A 236 24.48 -5.92 6.76
C ALA A 236 25.34 -7.15 7.13
N PRO A 237 26.68 -7.10 6.93
CA PRO A 237 27.56 -8.25 7.16
C PRO A 237 27.61 -8.71 8.63
N GLU A 238 27.25 -7.82 9.56
CA GLU A 238 27.14 -8.12 10.99
C GLU A 238 25.92 -8.97 11.34
N LEU A 239 24.89 -8.98 10.48
CA LEU A 239 23.67 -9.76 10.70
C LEU A 239 23.72 -11.07 9.90
N ARG A 240 23.39 -12.18 10.56
CA ARG A 240 23.33 -13.51 9.96
C ARG A 240 22.12 -14.28 10.48
N THR A 241 21.59 -15.12 9.62
CA THR A 241 20.53 -16.07 9.95
C THR A 241 20.90 -16.87 11.20
N GLY A 242 19.93 -17.00 12.12
CA GLY A 242 20.10 -17.70 13.39
C GLY A 242 20.38 -16.80 14.59
N MET A 243 20.74 -15.52 14.39
CA MET A 243 20.86 -14.56 15.49
C MET A 243 19.52 -14.35 16.19
N ASP A 244 19.54 -14.30 17.52
CA ASP A 244 18.36 -13.92 18.31
C ASP A 244 18.14 -12.39 18.32
N ARG A 245 17.03 -11.96 18.93
CA ARG A 245 16.66 -10.54 18.99
C ARG A 245 17.69 -9.68 19.71
N ASN A 246 18.34 -10.21 20.75
CA ASN A 246 19.29 -9.46 21.57
C ASN A 246 20.62 -9.29 20.84
N ALA A 247 21.10 -10.34 20.18
CA ALA A 247 22.29 -10.29 19.35
C ALA A 247 22.13 -9.29 18.20
N VAL A 248 20.98 -9.28 17.52
CA VAL A 248 20.69 -8.28 16.49
C VAL A 248 20.62 -6.88 17.10
N ALA A 249 19.91 -6.71 18.22
CA ALA A 249 19.80 -5.41 18.89
C ALA A 249 21.17 -4.83 19.28
N ALA A 250 22.12 -5.66 19.71
CA ALA A 250 23.47 -5.26 20.05
C ALA A 250 24.29 -4.82 18.82
N ALA A 251 24.04 -5.38 17.64
CA ALA A 251 24.74 -5.02 16.40
C ALA A 251 24.19 -3.73 15.75
N LEU A 252 22.91 -3.42 15.93
CA LEU A 252 22.23 -2.30 15.25
C LEU A 252 22.89 -0.92 15.44
N PRO A 253 23.37 -0.51 16.63
CA PRO A 253 23.99 0.80 16.80
C PRO A 253 25.17 1.05 15.84
N GLY A 254 26.07 0.07 15.69
CA GLY A 254 27.22 0.18 14.78
C GLY A 254 26.80 0.21 13.30
N ILE A 255 25.83 -0.63 12.93
CA ILE A 255 25.29 -0.68 11.57
C ILE A 255 24.65 0.68 11.20
N LEU A 256 23.81 1.22 12.10
CA LEU A 256 23.08 2.46 11.87
C LEU A 256 23.99 3.69 11.91
N ALA A 257 25.04 3.71 12.74
CA ALA A 257 26.03 4.77 12.71
C ALA A 257 26.72 4.86 11.33
N ARG A 258 26.97 3.72 10.67
CA ARG A 258 27.55 3.66 9.32
C ARG A 258 26.53 4.00 8.23
N MET A 259 25.32 3.44 8.30
CA MET A 259 24.32 3.55 7.21
C MET A 259 23.46 4.82 7.29
N ASN A 260 23.29 5.39 8.48
CA ASN A 260 22.51 6.60 8.74
C ASN A 260 23.24 7.51 9.76
N PRO A 261 24.43 8.05 9.41
CA PRO A 261 25.26 8.82 10.34
C PRO A 261 24.55 10.06 10.91
N GLY A 262 23.70 10.71 10.10
CA GLY A 262 22.89 11.85 10.55
C GLY A 262 21.85 11.49 11.62
N GLY A 263 21.40 10.24 11.68
CA GLY A 263 20.37 9.78 12.62
C GLY A 263 20.81 9.75 14.08
N ALA A 264 22.10 9.84 14.36
CA ALA A 264 22.58 10.02 15.74
C ALA A 264 22.26 11.41 16.30
N ARG A 265 22.02 12.39 15.43
CA ARG A 265 21.72 13.79 15.80
C ARG A 265 20.23 14.11 15.75
N VAL A 266 19.41 13.18 15.27
CA VAL A 266 17.96 13.34 15.20
C VAL A 266 17.35 12.88 16.52
N ALA A 267 16.51 13.72 17.13
CA ALA A 267 15.79 13.36 18.34
C ALA A 267 14.80 12.22 18.05
N ALA A 268 14.76 11.24 18.95
CA ALA A 268 13.84 10.11 18.82
C ALA A 268 12.40 10.54 19.08
N LEU A 269 11.49 10.17 18.16
CA LEU A 269 10.06 10.36 18.31
C LEU A 269 9.46 9.39 19.33
N ARG A 270 10.07 8.20 19.50
CA ARG A 270 9.67 7.17 20.47
C ARG A 270 8.19 6.76 20.35
N VAL A 271 7.65 6.74 19.13
CA VAL A 271 6.28 6.30 18.85
C VAL A 271 6.04 4.89 19.39
N GLY A 272 5.05 4.75 20.28
CA GLY A 272 4.70 3.49 20.92
C GLY A 272 4.06 2.46 19.97
N PRO A 273 3.93 1.19 20.40
CA PRO A 273 3.25 0.16 19.63
C PRO A 273 1.78 0.52 19.39
N THR A 274 1.18 -0.07 18.35
CA THR A 274 -0.25 0.11 18.03
C THR A 274 -1.07 -0.99 18.73
N PRO A 275 -2.04 -0.66 19.60
CA PRO A 275 -2.90 -1.65 20.25
C PRO A 275 -3.65 -2.54 19.25
N GLN A 276 -3.72 -3.84 19.53
CA GLN A 276 -4.44 -4.79 18.68
C GLN A 276 -5.93 -4.45 18.55
N ALA A 277 -6.53 -3.91 19.61
CA ALA A 277 -7.93 -3.47 19.59
C ALA A 277 -8.16 -2.34 18.58
N TRP A 278 -7.20 -1.43 18.39
CA TRP A 278 -7.27 -0.38 17.39
C TRP A 278 -7.15 -0.97 15.98
N LYS A 279 -6.18 -1.87 15.73
CA LYS A 279 -6.01 -2.55 14.44
C LYS A 279 -7.31 -3.24 13.99
N GLN A 280 -7.91 -4.04 14.89
CA GLN A 280 -9.17 -4.74 14.62
C GLN A 280 -10.35 -3.79 14.36
N ALA A 281 -10.39 -2.65 15.04
CA ALA A 281 -11.44 -1.64 14.85
C ALA A 281 -11.33 -1.00 13.45
N ILE A 282 -10.11 -0.68 13.02
CA ILE A 282 -9.81 -0.14 11.70
C ILE A 282 -10.12 -1.15 10.58
N GLU A 283 -9.66 -2.40 10.73
CA GLU A 283 -9.98 -3.50 9.80
C GLU A 283 -11.49 -3.70 9.62
N LYS A 284 -12.25 -3.70 10.72
CA LYS A 284 -13.71 -3.85 10.66
C LYS A 284 -14.41 -2.63 10.06
N ALA A 285 -13.91 -1.43 10.32
CA ALA A 285 -14.48 -0.18 9.81
C ALA A 285 -14.37 -0.07 8.28
N LEU A 286 -13.26 -0.54 7.72
CA LEU A 286 -12.95 -0.41 6.30
C LEU A 286 -13.12 -1.72 5.51
N GLY A 287 -13.30 -2.86 6.19
CA GLY A 287 -13.46 -4.16 5.57
C GLY A 287 -14.78 -4.33 4.79
N PRO A 288 -14.77 -5.14 3.70
CA PRO A 288 -15.91 -5.29 2.78
C PRO A 288 -17.08 -6.13 3.30
N GLN A 289 -16.91 -6.86 4.41
CA GLN A 289 -17.88 -7.86 4.92
C GLN A 289 -18.57 -7.44 6.24
N THR A 290 -18.60 -6.14 6.53
CA THR A 290 -19.16 -5.60 7.78
C THR A 290 -20.39 -4.75 7.48
N SER A 291 -21.48 -4.95 8.23
CA SER A 291 -22.69 -4.10 8.11
C SER A 291 -22.39 -2.62 8.38
N SER A 292 -23.14 -1.70 7.77
CA SER A 292 -22.90 -0.25 7.92
C SER A 292 -22.89 0.22 9.38
N ALA A 293 -23.79 -0.30 10.22
CA ALA A 293 -23.82 0.01 11.65
C ALA A 293 -22.55 -0.47 12.37
N ASN A 294 -22.11 -1.70 12.10
CA ASN A 294 -20.88 -2.25 12.69
C ASN A 294 -19.63 -1.52 12.20
N ARG A 295 -19.60 -1.08 10.94
CA ARG A 295 -18.52 -0.24 10.41
C ARG A 295 -18.43 1.08 11.16
N ARG A 296 -19.56 1.75 11.38
CA ARG A 296 -19.63 3.02 12.13
C ARG A 296 -19.18 2.84 13.58
N ASN A 297 -19.68 1.82 14.27
CA ASN A 297 -19.29 1.52 15.65
C ASN A 297 -17.79 1.19 15.75
N SER A 298 -17.24 0.46 14.77
CA SER A 298 -15.81 0.13 14.75
C SER A 298 -14.93 1.35 14.46
N ALA A 299 -15.35 2.24 13.54
CA ALA A 299 -14.66 3.50 13.29
C ALA A 299 -14.66 4.41 14.52
N ALA A 300 -15.80 4.50 15.22
CA ALA A 300 -15.91 5.27 16.47
C ALA A 300 -14.99 4.69 17.55
N ARG A 301 -14.94 3.36 17.67
CA ARG A 301 -14.03 2.68 18.59
C ARG A 301 -12.56 2.97 18.29
N ALA A 302 -12.17 3.03 17.01
CA ALA A 302 -10.80 3.36 16.63
C ALA A 302 -10.41 4.79 17.08
N ILE A 303 -11.30 5.77 16.90
CA ILE A 303 -11.09 7.15 17.38
C ILE A 303 -10.97 7.17 18.90
N GLN A 304 -11.89 6.53 19.63
CA GLN A 304 -11.86 6.48 21.10
C GLN A 304 -10.54 5.88 21.63
N ILE A 305 -10.02 4.83 20.99
CA ILE A 305 -8.73 4.26 21.40
C ILE A 305 -7.59 5.25 21.10
N ALA A 306 -7.57 5.88 19.93
CA ALA A 306 -6.54 6.85 19.57
C ALA A 306 -6.52 8.04 20.54
N GLU A 307 -7.68 8.54 20.97
CA GLU A 307 -7.82 9.60 21.97
C GLU A 307 -7.37 9.13 23.36
N ALA A 308 -7.76 7.93 23.79
CA ALA A 308 -7.36 7.37 25.09
C ALA A 308 -5.85 7.11 25.18
N GLU A 309 -5.20 6.76 24.07
CA GLU A 309 -3.75 6.64 23.95
C GLU A 309 -3.03 7.99 23.84
N GLY A 310 -3.78 9.10 23.75
CA GLY A 310 -3.23 10.45 23.61
C GLY A 310 -2.50 10.68 22.28
N TRP A 311 -2.88 9.94 21.22
CA TRP A 311 -2.19 10.07 19.93
C TRP A 311 -2.49 11.38 19.24
N THR A 312 -1.45 12.00 18.70
CA THR A 312 -1.54 13.18 17.82
C THR A 312 -0.94 12.92 16.44
N ASP A 313 -0.61 11.66 16.14
CA ASP A 313 0.08 11.24 14.93
C ASP A 313 -0.88 10.75 13.83
N HIS A 314 -0.32 10.20 12.75
CA HIS A 314 -1.05 9.75 11.58
C HIS A 314 -2.07 8.64 11.87
N ARG A 315 -1.95 7.90 12.99
CA ARG A 315 -2.95 6.88 13.38
C ARG A 315 -4.25 7.52 13.86
N LEU A 316 -4.19 8.67 14.55
CA LEU A 316 -5.39 9.46 14.85
C LEU A 316 -6.03 9.97 13.54
N ALA A 317 -5.22 10.51 12.64
CA ALA A 317 -5.69 10.98 11.34
C ALA A 317 -6.34 9.86 10.52
N PHE A 318 -5.76 8.66 10.53
CA PHE A 318 -6.31 7.48 9.84
C PHE A 318 -7.64 7.03 10.44
N SER A 319 -7.78 7.12 11.77
CA SER A 319 -9.05 6.83 12.47
C SER A 319 -10.18 7.77 12.01
N HIS A 320 -9.88 9.07 11.90
CA HIS A 320 -10.84 10.04 11.36
C HIS A 320 -11.10 9.84 9.87
N TYR A 321 -10.07 9.57 9.07
CA TYR A 321 -10.25 9.26 7.66
C TYR A 321 -11.17 8.04 7.46
N ALA A 322 -10.98 6.98 8.25
CA ALA A 322 -11.82 5.78 8.22
C ALA A 322 -13.28 6.11 8.58
N MET A 323 -13.52 6.91 9.62
CA MET A 323 -14.87 7.36 9.96
C MET A 323 -15.50 8.20 8.84
N GLY A 324 -14.73 9.11 8.24
CA GLY A 324 -15.19 9.90 7.10
C GLY A 324 -15.64 9.02 5.93
N ARG A 325 -14.86 7.98 5.60
CA ARG A 325 -15.22 7.01 4.56
C ARG A 325 -16.48 6.20 4.90
N VAL A 326 -16.68 5.85 6.18
CA VAL A 326 -17.87 5.11 6.63
C VAL A 326 -19.13 5.99 6.58
N LEU A 327 -19.02 7.27 6.89
CA LEU A 327 -20.16 8.19 6.93
C LEU A 327 -20.51 8.78 5.55
N GLN A 328 -19.59 8.75 4.60
CA GLN A 328 -19.68 9.47 3.32
C GLN A 328 -21.03 9.35 2.59
N SER A 329 -21.65 8.16 2.58
CA SER A 329 -22.94 7.94 1.90
C SER A 329 -24.17 8.23 2.78
N SER A 330 -24.02 8.25 4.11
CA SER A 330 -25.14 8.38 5.06
C SER A 330 -25.23 9.76 5.73
N ASP A 331 -24.09 10.43 5.91
CA ASP A 331 -23.96 11.73 6.56
C ASP A 331 -22.71 12.44 6.02
N SER A 332 -22.91 13.17 4.91
CA SER A 332 -21.83 13.85 4.20
C SER A 332 -21.23 15.02 5.00
N VAL A 333 -22.02 15.65 5.87
CA VAL A 333 -21.57 16.77 6.72
C VAL A 333 -20.62 16.26 7.81
N ALA A 334 -21.01 15.20 8.52
CA ALA A 334 -20.12 14.57 9.51
C ALA A 334 -18.88 13.96 8.85
N ALA A 335 -19.04 13.31 7.68
CA ALA A 335 -17.91 12.78 6.91
C ALA A 335 -16.87 13.87 6.59
N HIS A 336 -17.33 15.03 6.12
CA HIS A 336 -16.46 16.18 5.82
C HIS A 336 -15.71 16.69 7.04
N SER A 337 -16.39 16.78 8.19
CA SER A 337 -15.75 17.19 9.45
C SER A 337 -14.60 16.26 9.82
N HIS A 338 -14.79 14.95 9.66
CA HIS A 338 -13.75 13.96 9.88
C HIS A 338 -12.60 14.05 8.87
N PHE A 339 -12.88 14.27 7.58
CA PHE A 339 -11.82 14.48 6.59
C PHE A 339 -11.01 15.75 6.88
N ARG A 340 -11.64 16.85 7.29
CA ARG A 340 -10.93 18.08 7.71
C ARG A 340 -10.06 17.85 8.94
N THR A 341 -10.53 17.04 9.89
CA THR A 341 -9.73 16.67 11.07
C THR A 341 -8.53 15.82 10.67
N ALA A 342 -8.73 14.82 9.81
CA ALA A 342 -7.63 14.02 9.27
C ALA A 342 -6.62 14.88 8.49
N ASP A 343 -7.06 15.79 7.62
CA ASP A 343 -6.18 16.72 6.89
C ASP A 343 -5.31 17.54 7.83
N ARG A 344 -5.90 18.09 8.90
CA ARG A 344 -5.20 18.92 9.88
C ARG A 344 -4.10 18.14 10.58
N VAL A 345 -4.38 16.91 11.00
CA VAL A 345 -3.40 16.06 11.70
C VAL A 345 -2.30 15.60 10.74
N TYR A 346 -2.63 15.12 9.53
CA TYR A 346 -1.62 14.77 8.53
C TYR A 346 -0.74 15.98 8.14
N LYS A 347 -1.31 17.18 8.03
CA LYS A 347 -0.53 18.39 7.69
C LYS A 347 0.61 18.69 8.67
N ALA A 348 0.54 18.22 9.91
CA ALA A 348 1.59 18.42 10.91
C ALA A 348 2.88 17.62 10.63
N ALA A 349 2.83 16.63 9.74
CA ALA A 349 3.87 15.63 9.53
C ALA A 349 4.22 15.47 8.03
N PRO A 350 5.41 15.91 7.57
CA PRO A 350 5.81 15.82 6.15
C PRO A 350 5.72 14.42 5.55
N GLU A 351 5.98 13.39 6.37
CA GLU A 351 5.95 11.98 5.99
C GLU A 351 4.54 11.48 5.64
N THR A 352 3.49 12.22 5.96
CA THR A 352 2.09 11.87 5.66
C THR A 352 1.53 12.61 4.44
N SER A 353 2.40 13.23 3.63
CA SER A 353 1.99 13.97 2.43
C SER A 353 1.16 13.13 1.45
N LEU A 354 1.42 11.83 1.36
CA LEU A 354 0.65 10.90 0.55
C LEU A 354 -0.73 10.62 1.17
N HIS A 355 -0.82 10.37 2.48
CA HIS A 355 -2.09 10.25 3.20
C HIS A 355 -2.97 11.48 2.99
N ARG A 356 -2.37 12.67 3.08
CA ARG A 356 -3.07 13.93 2.84
C ARG A 356 -3.63 14.03 1.42
N SER A 357 -2.96 13.43 0.44
CA SER A 357 -3.44 13.35 -0.94
C SER A 357 -4.69 12.50 -1.08
N TYR A 358 -4.82 11.41 -0.31
CA TYR A 358 -6.08 10.65 -0.23
C TYR A 358 -7.22 11.48 0.37
N VAL A 359 -6.95 12.20 1.46
CA VAL A 359 -7.95 13.11 2.08
C VAL A 359 -8.39 14.19 1.09
N ALA A 360 -7.44 14.76 0.35
CA ALA A 360 -7.70 15.80 -0.65
C ALA A 360 -8.68 15.33 -1.74
N THR A 361 -8.64 14.05 -2.16
CA THR A 361 -9.62 13.53 -3.13
C THR A 361 -11.05 13.61 -2.60
N GLN A 362 -11.26 13.37 -1.29
CA GLN A 362 -12.58 13.38 -0.67
C GLN A 362 -13.10 14.81 -0.51
N LEU A 363 -12.25 15.71 -0.02
CA LEU A 363 -12.57 17.13 0.12
C LEU A 363 -12.84 17.80 -1.24
N ALA A 364 -12.05 17.47 -2.25
CA ALA A 364 -12.20 18.02 -3.60
C ALA A 364 -13.44 17.47 -4.31
N ALA A 365 -13.76 16.18 -4.15
CA ALA A 365 -14.99 15.60 -4.69
C ALA A 365 -16.24 16.31 -4.15
N GLN A 366 -16.25 16.64 -2.86
CA GLN A 366 -17.32 17.44 -2.28
C GLN A 366 -17.36 18.88 -2.79
N ALA A 367 -16.21 19.53 -2.95
CA ALA A 367 -16.17 20.88 -3.52
C ALA A 367 -16.72 20.89 -4.97
N VAL A 368 -16.37 19.89 -5.78
CA VAL A 368 -16.94 19.70 -7.12
C VAL A 368 -18.46 19.51 -7.05
N SER A 369 -18.97 18.67 -6.14
CA SER A 369 -20.43 18.44 -6.00
C SER A 369 -21.22 19.64 -5.51
N GLN A 370 -20.56 20.59 -4.86
CA GLN A 370 -21.14 21.87 -4.45
C GLN A 370 -20.99 22.95 -5.52
N GLY A 371 -20.40 22.65 -6.67
CA GLY A 371 -20.10 23.63 -7.72
C GLY A 371 -18.91 24.56 -7.39
N ASP A 372 -18.18 24.33 -6.30
CA ASP A 372 -16.99 25.08 -5.91
C ASP A 372 -15.75 24.56 -6.66
N GLY A 373 -15.67 24.90 -7.96
CA GLY A 373 -14.52 24.52 -8.79
C GLY A 373 -13.20 25.13 -8.31
N ASP A 374 -13.21 26.35 -7.78
CA ASP A 374 -11.99 27.02 -7.32
C ASP A 374 -11.44 26.38 -6.04
N GLY A 375 -12.33 26.03 -5.10
CA GLY A 375 -11.98 25.27 -3.91
C GLY A 375 -11.41 23.91 -4.27
N ALA A 376 -12.03 23.19 -5.21
CA ALA A 376 -11.52 21.91 -5.69
C ALA A 376 -10.12 22.04 -6.30
N LEU A 377 -9.87 23.05 -7.15
CA LEU A 377 -8.55 23.30 -7.74
C LEU A 377 -7.48 23.58 -6.66
N ARG A 378 -7.79 24.42 -5.67
CA ARG A 378 -6.89 24.70 -4.54
C ARG A 378 -6.57 23.46 -3.72
N LEU A 379 -7.58 22.61 -3.49
CA LEU A 379 -7.41 21.34 -2.76
C LEU A 379 -6.56 20.33 -3.52
N ILE A 380 -6.64 20.29 -4.85
CA ILE A 380 -5.95 19.27 -5.67
C ILE A 380 -4.50 19.65 -5.98
N ALA A 381 -4.23 20.93 -6.23
CA ALA A 381 -2.94 21.39 -6.78
C ALA A 381 -1.69 20.87 -6.04
N PRO A 382 -1.63 20.84 -4.69
CA PRO A 382 -0.44 20.38 -3.97
C PRO A 382 -0.18 18.87 -4.09
N HIS A 383 -1.19 18.07 -4.44
CA HIS A 383 -1.18 16.62 -4.24
C HIS A 383 -0.86 15.81 -5.49
N THR A 384 -0.94 16.42 -6.68
CA THR A 384 -0.64 15.74 -7.95
C THR A 384 0.82 15.28 -8.00
N GLN A 385 1.75 16.11 -7.54
CA GLN A 385 3.17 15.73 -7.50
C GLN A 385 3.43 14.67 -6.42
N ALA A 386 2.76 14.73 -5.27
CA ALA A 386 2.92 13.73 -4.22
C ALA A 386 2.48 12.33 -4.70
N ALA A 387 1.32 12.23 -5.34
CA ALA A 387 0.84 10.97 -5.93
C ALA A 387 1.78 10.44 -7.02
N ARG A 388 2.33 11.33 -7.87
CA ARG A 388 3.32 10.96 -8.90
C ARG A 388 4.62 10.43 -8.30
N LYS A 389 5.18 11.11 -7.30
CA LYS A 389 6.41 10.70 -6.59
C LYS A 389 6.23 9.37 -5.87
N ALA A 390 5.04 9.12 -5.33
CA ALA A 390 4.68 7.85 -4.71
C ALA A 390 4.37 6.73 -5.73
N GLU A 391 4.49 7.02 -7.03
CA GLU A 391 4.11 6.11 -8.11
C GLU A 391 2.68 5.54 -7.98
N ASN A 392 1.74 6.30 -7.40
CA ASN A 392 0.36 5.86 -7.18
C ASN A 392 -0.54 6.36 -8.32
N ALA A 393 -0.71 5.54 -9.37
CA ALA A 393 -1.43 5.89 -10.59
C ALA A 393 -2.94 6.05 -10.37
N ALA A 394 -3.57 5.21 -9.55
CA ALA A 394 -4.99 5.31 -9.22
C ALA A 394 -5.32 6.63 -8.51
N LEU A 395 -4.50 7.02 -7.53
CA LEU A 395 -4.63 8.29 -6.84
C LEU A 395 -4.36 9.47 -7.79
N LEU A 396 -3.29 9.40 -8.58
CA LEU A 396 -2.94 10.42 -9.56
C LEU A 396 -4.07 10.64 -10.59
N ALA A 397 -4.60 9.55 -11.16
CA ALA A 397 -5.71 9.60 -12.11
C ALA A 397 -6.95 10.21 -11.46
N THR A 398 -7.29 9.84 -10.22
CA THR A 398 -8.43 10.40 -9.48
C THR A 398 -8.28 11.92 -9.28
N LEU A 399 -7.11 12.38 -8.85
CA LEU A 399 -6.81 13.82 -8.68
C LEU A 399 -6.94 14.57 -10.01
N MET A 400 -6.47 13.99 -11.12
CA MET A 400 -6.58 14.58 -12.45
C MET A 400 -8.03 14.62 -12.95
N MET A 401 -8.81 13.56 -12.75
CA MET A 401 -10.23 13.54 -13.12
C MET A 401 -11.02 14.60 -12.34
N LEU A 402 -10.80 14.71 -11.03
CA LEU A 402 -11.43 15.76 -10.20
C LEU A 402 -11.00 17.17 -10.66
N ARG A 403 -9.72 17.33 -11.05
CA ARG A 403 -9.22 18.60 -11.60
C ARG A 403 -9.93 18.95 -12.91
N ALA A 404 -10.17 17.97 -13.77
CA ALA A 404 -10.89 18.20 -15.02
C ALA A 404 -12.33 18.69 -14.76
N GLU A 405 -13.06 18.07 -13.82
CA GLU A 405 -14.41 18.55 -13.45
C GLU A 405 -14.39 19.95 -12.81
N ALA A 406 -13.41 20.23 -11.96
CA ALA A 406 -13.23 21.54 -11.36
C ALA A 406 -12.92 22.64 -12.41
N LEU A 407 -12.11 22.32 -13.43
CA LEU A 407 -11.83 23.22 -14.56
C LEU A 407 -13.09 23.51 -15.40
N GLU A 408 -13.97 22.53 -15.58
CA GLU A 408 -15.24 22.76 -16.29
C GLU A 408 -16.19 23.65 -15.51
N LEU A 409 -16.26 23.50 -14.19
CA LEU A 409 -16.99 24.44 -13.32
C LEU A 409 -16.46 25.87 -13.48
N GLN A 410 -15.16 26.02 -13.70
CA GLN A 410 -14.49 27.29 -13.97
C GLN A 410 -14.53 27.73 -15.43
N THR A 411 -15.37 27.13 -16.28
CA THR A 411 -15.53 27.48 -17.70
C THR A 411 -14.23 27.37 -18.52
N ARG A 412 -13.36 26.41 -18.16
CA ARG A 412 -12.08 26.11 -18.83
C ARG A 412 -12.12 24.74 -19.54
N PRO A 413 -13.01 24.52 -20.53
CA PRO A 413 -13.27 23.20 -21.10
C PRO A 413 -12.10 22.60 -21.90
N LEU A 414 -11.27 23.43 -22.53
CA LEU A 414 -10.10 22.97 -23.27
C LEU A 414 -9.04 22.36 -22.33
N GLU A 415 -8.75 23.05 -21.23
CA GLU A 415 -7.85 22.53 -20.20
C GLU A 415 -8.42 21.28 -19.52
N ALA A 416 -9.72 21.28 -19.22
CA ALA A 416 -10.39 20.12 -18.64
C ALA A 416 -10.27 18.88 -19.55
N SER A 417 -10.50 19.05 -20.85
CA SER A 417 -10.40 17.97 -21.83
C SER A 417 -8.98 17.41 -21.93
N SER A 418 -7.97 18.29 -21.93
CA SER A 418 -6.55 17.90 -21.92
C SER A 418 -6.20 17.09 -20.66
N VAL A 419 -6.52 17.60 -19.47
CA VAL A 419 -6.24 16.91 -18.19
C VAL A 419 -6.97 15.57 -18.11
N ARG A 420 -8.23 15.52 -18.57
CA ARG A 420 -9.02 14.29 -18.61
C ARG A 420 -8.36 13.24 -19.50
N LEU A 421 -8.00 13.59 -20.73
CA LEU A 421 -7.30 12.69 -21.64
C LEU A 421 -6.00 12.16 -21.03
N ASP A 422 -5.22 13.05 -20.41
CA ASP A 422 -3.96 12.69 -19.77
C ASP A 422 -4.10 11.74 -18.58
N SER A 423 -5.23 11.80 -17.88
CA SER A 423 -5.56 10.93 -16.75
C SER A 423 -5.79 9.48 -17.18
N LEU A 424 -6.29 9.25 -18.39
CA LEU A 424 -6.75 7.92 -18.84
C LEU A 424 -5.60 6.90 -18.92
N GLY A 425 -4.41 7.31 -19.36
CA GLY A 425 -3.25 6.43 -19.39
C GLY A 425 -2.80 5.98 -17.99
N TRP A 426 -2.88 6.86 -16.99
CA TRP A 426 -2.64 6.52 -15.58
C TRP A 426 -3.79 5.70 -14.99
N ALA A 427 -5.03 6.00 -15.37
CA ALA A 427 -6.21 5.27 -14.95
C ALA A 427 -6.16 3.80 -15.39
N ARG A 428 -5.68 3.50 -16.60
CA ARG A 428 -5.48 2.11 -17.06
C ARG A 428 -4.45 1.36 -16.23
N TYR A 429 -3.39 2.04 -15.77
CA TYR A 429 -2.41 1.43 -14.87
C TYR A 429 -2.99 1.23 -13.46
N GLY A 430 -3.70 2.22 -12.92
CA GLY A 430 -4.24 2.21 -11.57
C GLY A 430 -5.47 1.32 -11.38
N PHE A 431 -6.44 1.39 -12.30
CA PHE A 431 -7.74 0.71 -12.21
C PHE A 431 -7.84 -0.53 -13.12
N GLY A 432 -6.92 -0.72 -14.07
CA GLY A 432 -6.87 -1.89 -14.94
C GLY A 432 -7.78 -1.77 -16.16
N PRO A 433 -8.75 -2.69 -16.35
CA PRO A 433 -9.52 -2.80 -17.59
C PRO A 433 -10.35 -1.55 -17.92
N ASP A 434 -10.61 -1.35 -19.20
CA ASP A 434 -11.27 -0.15 -19.73
C ASP A 434 -12.65 0.14 -19.08
N TRP A 435 -13.40 -0.91 -18.70
CA TRP A 435 -14.68 -0.73 -18.00
C TRP A 435 -14.51 -0.11 -16.61
N ALA A 436 -13.44 -0.46 -15.89
CA ALA A 436 -13.17 0.07 -14.55
C ALA A 436 -12.72 1.54 -14.64
N VAL A 437 -11.92 1.86 -15.66
CA VAL A 437 -11.54 3.25 -15.98
C VAL A 437 -12.77 4.10 -16.31
N ARG A 438 -13.66 3.59 -17.17
CA ARG A 438 -14.91 4.28 -17.53
C ARG A 438 -15.85 4.44 -16.33
N ALA A 439 -15.99 3.40 -15.50
CA ALA A 439 -16.77 3.48 -14.28
C ALA A 439 -16.25 4.59 -13.35
N LYS A 440 -14.93 4.67 -13.15
CA LYS A 440 -14.33 5.73 -12.33
C LYS A 440 -14.51 7.12 -12.93
N LEU A 441 -14.34 7.24 -14.25
CA LEU A 441 -14.57 8.51 -14.96
C LEU A 441 -16.02 8.99 -14.79
N ASN A 442 -16.99 8.08 -14.94
CA ASN A 442 -18.41 8.38 -14.77
C ASN A 442 -18.75 8.75 -13.32
N GLU A 443 -18.19 8.02 -12.34
CA GLU A 443 -18.33 8.32 -10.91
C GLU A 443 -17.84 9.74 -10.57
N VAL A 444 -16.70 10.16 -11.15
CA VAL A 444 -16.17 11.51 -10.93
C VAL A 444 -16.98 12.57 -11.69
N ALA A 445 -17.39 12.27 -12.93
CA ALA A 445 -18.18 13.18 -13.74
C ALA A 445 -19.58 13.45 -13.16
N SER A 446 -20.20 12.45 -12.51
CA SER A 446 -21.51 12.62 -11.87
C SER A 446 -21.48 13.53 -10.64
N LEU A 447 -20.29 13.85 -10.11
CA LEU A 447 -20.14 14.87 -9.07
C LEU A 447 -20.40 16.27 -9.62
N ASN A 448 -20.18 16.53 -10.92
CA ASN A 448 -20.29 17.88 -11.46
C ASN A 448 -21.78 18.26 -11.65
N PRO A 449 -22.32 19.26 -10.92
CA PRO A 449 -23.73 19.63 -11.00
C PRO A 449 -24.16 20.18 -12.38
N ARG A 450 -23.22 20.49 -13.28
CA ARG A 450 -23.53 20.89 -14.67
C ARG A 450 -23.76 19.70 -15.61
N LYS A 451 -23.45 18.48 -15.17
CA LYS A 451 -23.56 17.23 -15.95
C LYS A 451 -24.57 16.24 -15.37
N GLY A 452 -24.92 16.42 -14.09
CA GLY A 452 -25.82 15.56 -13.33
C GLY A 452 -27.28 15.93 -13.46
#